data_AF-A0A957U351-F1
#
_entry.id   AF-A0A957U351-F1
#
_cell.length_a   1.000
_cell.length_b   1.000
_cell.length_c   1.000
_cell.angle_alpha   90.00
_cell.angle_beta   90.00
_cell.angle_gamma   90.00
#
_symmetry.space_group_name_H-M   'P 1'
#
loop_
_entity.id
_entity.type
_entity.pdbx_description
1 polymer ?
#
loop_
_entity_poly.entity_id
_entity_poly.type
_entity_poly.pdbx_seq_one_letter_code
_entity_poly.pdbx_strand_id
1 'polypeptide(L)'
;MKNPGWDALLLAVLVFAHLQVLGLAESAALPLRLQDVLRHPLLGRLLPASGLAAMGEVGPRPGEPIGLVLFALTLAALLVYFVVDLAWRGRRQLVGKWLLLALIITTAVVLPTGKLILLRAGSGPASYTHDGGVIQTEATIRFLLEGRNPYVEDYTETPMAEWGFSEYRTALYHYPYLPWTFLFSAPFYLLGQALGFYDQRLVYLLLLIVALALTPKLASTPRRGLALVALLALNPLMALDVIFGQNDVFVLAWLIYSLVAWSAWRTAQAQGGGNRFLWISLICFGLACASKPTAW
;
A
#
# COMPACT_ATOMS: atom_id res chain seq x y z
N MET A 1 12.18 5.49 -36.34
CA MET A 1 11.37 5.08 -35.17
C MET A 1 11.85 5.86 -33.96
N LYS A 2 10.96 6.39 -33.10
CA LYS A 2 11.37 7.16 -31.92
C LYS A 2 11.61 6.20 -30.76
N ASN A 3 12.72 6.35 -30.04
CA ASN A 3 12.98 5.52 -28.87
C ASN A 3 11.97 5.85 -27.76
N PRO A 4 11.49 4.83 -27.02
CA PRO A 4 10.63 5.05 -25.87
C PRO A 4 11.34 5.91 -24.84
N GLY A 5 10.53 6.57 -24.03
CA GLY A 5 10.98 7.38 -22.96
C GLY A 5 11.69 6.62 -21.85
N TRP A 6 12.73 7.23 -21.26
CA TRP A 6 13.44 6.62 -20.12
C TRP A 6 12.49 6.34 -18.92
N ASP A 7 11.45 7.16 -18.75
CA ASP A 7 10.42 6.97 -17.72
C ASP A 7 9.51 5.77 -18.03
N ALA A 8 9.25 5.46 -19.30
CA ALA A 8 8.53 4.25 -19.68
C ALA A 8 9.36 2.98 -19.43
N LEU A 9 10.67 3.05 -19.70
CA LEU A 9 11.59 1.95 -19.38
C LEU A 9 11.70 1.73 -17.85
N LEU A 10 11.85 2.81 -17.08
CA LEU A 10 11.84 2.74 -15.61
C LEU A 10 10.54 2.11 -15.10
N LEU A 11 9.39 2.59 -15.59
CA LEU A 11 8.09 2.04 -15.20
C LEU A 11 7.99 0.54 -15.51
N ALA A 12 8.45 0.10 -16.68
CA ALA A 12 8.45 -1.32 -17.02
C ALA A 12 9.31 -2.14 -16.05
N VAL A 13 10.53 -1.69 -15.75
CA VAL A 13 11.41 -2.37 -14.79
C VAL A 13 10.73 -2.48 -13.42
N LEU A 14 10.12 -1.40 -12.94
CA LEU A 14 9.41 -1.38 -11.67
C LEU A 14 8.19 -2.32 -11.67
N VAL A 15 7.36 -2.29 -12.72
CA VAL A 15 6.20 -3.18 -12.85
C VAL A 15 6.64 -4.65 -12.86
N PHE A 16 7.63 -5.01 -13.68
CA PHE A 16 8.11 -6.39 -13.74
C PHE A 16 8.70 -6.84 -12.40
N ALA A 17 9.55 -6.01 -11.77
CA ALA A 17 10.12 -6.34 -10.47
C ALA A 17 9.05 -6.48 -9.38
N HIS A 18 8.08 -5.56 -9.33
CA HIS A 18 6.98 -5.57 -8.38
C HIS A 18 6.13 -6.84 -8.51
N LEU A 19 5.70 -7.18 -9.73
CA LEU A 19 4.89 -8.37 -9.98
C LEU A 19 5.67 -9.67 -9.70
N GLN A 20 6.98 -9.71 -9.99
CA GLN A 20 7.82 -10.87 -9.67
C GLN A 20 7.97 -11.05 -8.16
N VAL A 21 8.22 -9.98 -7.40
CA VAL A 21 8.29 -10.05 -5.92
C VAL A 21 6.97 -10.51 -5.33
N LEU A 22 5.84 -9.94 -5.77
CA LEU A 22 4.52 -10.41 -5.35
C LEU A 22 4.34 -11.89 -5.64
N GLY A 23 4.65 -12.29 -6.87
CA GLY A 23 4.44 -13.67 -7.29
C GLY A 23 5.29 -14.67 -6.52
N LEU A 24 6.55 -14.33 -6.26
CA LEU A 24 7.44 -15.11 -5.40
C LEU A 24 6.86 -15.23 -3.99
N ALA A 25 6.41 -14.12 -3.40
CA ALA A 25 5.85 -14.10 -2.05
C ALA A 25 4.58 -14.95 -1.92
N GLU A 26 3.64 -14.81 -2.86
CA GLU A 26 2.43 -15.63 -2.91
C GLU A 26 2.77 -17.12 -3.07
N SER A 27 3.85 -17.45 -3.80
CA SER A 27 4.26 -18.84 -4.02
C SER A 27 5.02 -19.48 -2.84
N ALA A 28 5.71 -18.68 -2.02
CA ALA A 28 6.69 -19.19 -1.06
C ALA A 28 6.36 -18.88 0.41
N ALA A 29 5.76 -17.72 0.71
CA ALA A 29 5.62 -17.22 2.08
C ALA A 29 4.17 -16.89 2.48
N LEU A 30 3.31 -16.56 1.51
CA LEU A 30 1.92 -16.17 1.72
C LEU A 30 0.99 -16.95 0.78
N PRO A 31 0.92 -18.29 0.88
CA PRO A 31 0.09 -19.08 -0.02
C PRO A 31 -1.39 -18.70 0.16
N LEU A 32 -1.91 -17.94 -0.80
CA LEU A 32 -3.34 -17.65 -0.87
C LEU A 32 -4.07 -18.96 -1.12
N ARG A 33 -4.98 -19.32 -0.21
CA ARG A 33 -5.79 -20.52 -0.40
C ARG A 33 -6.82 -20.22 -1.47
N LEU A 34 -6.66 -20.85 -2.65
CA LEU A 34 -7.60 -20.74 -3.76
C LEU A 34 -9.05 -20.92 -3.29
N GLN A 35 -9.30 -21.88 -2.40
CA GLN A 35 -10.63 -22.14 -1.86
C GLN A 35 -11.25 -20.94 -1.15
N ASP A 36 -10.46 -20.11 -0.48
CA ASP A 36 -10.96 -18.93 0.23
C ASP A 36 -11.44 -17.86 -0.76
N VAL A 37 -10.73 -17.71 -1.89
CA VAL A 37 -11.17 -16.85 -3.00
C VAL A 37 -12.47 -17.35 -3.62
N LEU A 38 -12.53 -18.65 -3.93
CA LEU A 38 -13.70 -19.25 -4.58
C LEU A 38 -14.96 -19.22 -3.71
N ARG A 39 -14.81 -19.38 -2.39
CA ARG A 39 -15.91 -19.35 -1.43
C ARG A 39 -16.37 -17.93 -1.09
N HIS A 40 -15.53 -16.92 -1.33
CA HIS A 40 -15.85 -15.55 -0.96
C HIS A 40 -16.99 -14.98 -1.84
N PRO A 41 -18.04 -14.35 -1.27
CA PRO A 41 -19.28 -14.01 -1.98
C PRO A 41 -19.11 -12.98 -3.11
N LEU A 42 -18.13 -12.08 -3.00
CA LEU A 42 -17.79 -11.12 -4.05
C LEU A 42 -16.73 -11.69 -5.01
N LEU A 43 -15.53 -12.00 -4.49
CA LEU A 43 -14.39 -12.48 -5.26
C LEU A 43 -14.69 -13.74 -6.09
N GLY A 44 -15.38 -14.74 -5.52
CA GLY A 44 -15.72 -15.98 -6.24
C GLY A 44 -16.68 -15.79 -7.41
N ARG A 45 -17.38 -14.65 -7.50
CA ARG A 45 -18.29 -14.30 -8.60
C ARG A 45 -17.62 -13.50 -9.72
N LEU A 46 -16.38 -13.04 -9.51
CA LEU A 46 -15.67 -12.23 -10.50
C LEU A 46 -15.19 -13.06 -11.71
N LEU A 47 -15.19 -14.38 -11.59
CA LEU A 47 -14.68 -15.28 -12.62
C LEU A 47 -15.78 -16.18 -13.15
N PRO A 48 -15.90 -16.30 -14.49
CA PRO A 48 -16.82 -17.27 -15.08
C PRO A 48 -16.36 -18.69 -14.76
N ALA A 49 -17.31 -19.65 -14.73
CA ALA A 49 -17.01 -21.06 -14.47
C ALA A 49 -15.96 -21.64 -15.45
N SER A 50 -15.94 -21.18 -16.69
CA SER A 50 -14.92 -21.53 -17.68
C SER A 50 -13.52 -21.04 -17.31
N GLY A 51 -13.40 -19.87 -16.66
CA GLY A 51 -12.14 -19.35 -16.16
C GLY A 51 -11.59 -20.17 -15.00
N LEU A 52 -12.47 -20.69 -14.13
CA LEU A 52 -12.09 -21.59 -13.04
C LEU A 52 -11.62 -22.95 -13.57
N ALA A 53 -12.36 -23.52 -14.53
CA ALA A 53 -11.99 -24.78 -15.18
C ALA A 53 -10.65 -24.69 -15.91
N ALA A 54 -10.35 -23.54 -16.54
CA ALA A 54 -9.09 -23.31 -17.26
C ALA A 54 -7.85 -23.28 -16.35
N MET A 55 -8.01 -23.10 -15.03
CA MET A 55 -6.89 -23.03 -14.09
C MET A 55 -6.47 -24.38 -13.51
N GLY A 56 -7.25 -25.44 -13.75
CA GLY A 56 -6.96 -26.79 -13.24
C GLY A 56 -7.05 -26.90 -11.72
N GLU A 57 -6.74 -28.08 -11.19
CA GLU A 57 -6.76 -28.34 -9.74
C GLU A 57 -5.57 -27.70 -8.99
N VAL A 58 -4.46 -27.52 -9.69
CA VAL A 58 -3.26 -26.82 -9.20
C VAL A 58 -3.18 -25.52 -9.96
N GLY A 59 -3.72 -24.45 -9.37
CA GLY A 59 -3.74 -23.13 -9.99
C GLY A 59 -2.35 -22.67 -10.46
N PRO A 60 -2.27 -21.91 -11.56
CA PRO A 60 -1.01 -21.41 -12.10
C PRO A 60 -0.24 -20.60 -11.03
N ARG A 61 1.02 -20.97 -10.79
CA ARG A 61 1.92 -20.12 -10.02
C ARG A 61 2.52 -19.05 -10.96
N PRO A 62 2.64 -17.79 -10.53
CA PRO A 62 2.26 -17.26 -9.23
C PRO A 62 0.86 -16.65 -9.26
N GLY A 63 -0.05 -17.18 -8.46
CA GLY A 63 -1.28 -16.47 -8.11
C GLY A 63 -2.56 -17.26 -8.32
N GLU A 64 -3.50 -16.97 -7.42
CA GLU A 64 -4.89 -17.37 -7.59
C GLU A 64 -5.53 -16.60 -8.77
N PRO A 65 -6.66 -17.07 -9.32
CA PRO A 65 -7.32 -16.53 -10.50
C PRO A 65 -7.42 -15.00 -10.62
N ILE A 66 -7.79 -14.32 -9.54
CA ILE A 66 -8.00 -12.87 -9.51
C ILE A 66 -6.65 -12.15 -9.56
N GLY A 67 -5.65 -12.64 -8.84
CA GLY A 67 -4.27 -12.17 -8.90
C GLY A 67 -3.73 -12.18 -10.33
N LEU A 68 -3.95 -13.25 -11.08
CA LEU A 68 -3.56 -13.30 -12.49
C LEU A 68 -4.29 -12.29 -13.36
N VAL A 69 -5.58 -12.07 -13.14
CA VAL A 69 -6.34 -11.03 -13.85
C VAL A 69 -5.76 -9.65 -13.54
N LEU A 70 -5.45 -9.36 -12.28
CA LEU A 70 -4.82 -8.10 -11.88
C LEU A 70 -3.43 -7.92 -12.50
N PHE A 71 -2.63 -8.99 -12.60
CA PHE A 71 -1.34 -8.97 -13.29
C PHE A 71 -1.51 -8.69 -14.79
N ALA A 72 -2.45 -9.37 -15.44
CA ALA A 72 -2.75 -9.18 -16.85
C ALA A 72 -3.22 -7.74 -17.14
N LEU A 73 -4.10 -7.19 -16.30
CA LEU A 73 -4.56 -5.80 -16.40
C LEU A 73 -3.41 -4.80 -16.21
N THR A 74 -2.51 -5.06 -15.25
CA THR A 74 -1.32 -4.24 -15.00
C THR A 74 -0.40 -4.23 -16.23
N LEU A 75 -0.11 -5.40 -16.80
CA LEU A 75 0.73 -5.55 -17.98
C LEU A 75 0.08 -4.95 -19.23
N ALA A 76 -1.23 -5.12 -19.41
CA ALA A 76 -1.97 -4.49 -20.50
C ALA A 76 -1.92 -2.96 -20.39
N ALA A 77 -2.11 -2.40 -19.20
CA ALA A 77 -1.99 -0.96 -18.96
C ALA A 77 -0.56 -0.46 -19.25
N LEU A 78 0.48 -1.23 -18.90
CA LEU A 78 1.87 -0.93 -19.26
C LEU A 78 2.10 -0.95 -20.77
N LEU A 79 1.55 -1.93 -21.50
CA LEU A 79 1.65 -1.97 -22.97
C LEU A 79 0.97 -0.74 -23.60
N VAL A 80 -0.22 -0.38 -23.13
CA VAL A 80 -0.91 0.85 -23.59
C VAL A 80 -0.11 2.10 -23.21
N TYR A 81 0.58 2.10 -22.06
CA TYR A 81 1.47 3.20 -21.66
C TYR A 81 2.61 3.40 -22.67
N PHE A 82 3.22 2.32 -23.15
CA PHE A 82 4.22 2.40 -24.23
C PHE A 82 3.62 2.91 -25.54
N VAL A 83 2.43 2.46 -25.91
CA VAL A 83 1.73 2.96 -27.12
C VAL A 83 1.49 4.47 -27.00
N VAL A 84 0.97 4.95 -25.86
CA VAL A 84 0.76 6.39 -25.61
C VAL A 84 2.08 7.15 -25.63
N ASP A 85 3.15 6.60 -25.06
CA ASP A 85 4.47 7.23 -25.03
C ASP A 85 5.07 7.41 -26.43
N LEU A 86 4.83 6.46 -27.35
CA LEU A 86 5.35 6.51 -28.72
C LEU A 86 4.43 7.29 -29.69
N ALA A 87 3.11 7.15 -29.54
CA ALA A 87 2.14 7.65 -30.51
C ALA A 87 1.65 9.07 -30.22
N TRP A 88 1.49 9.46 -28.95
CA TRP A 88 0.88 10.75 -28.57
C TRP A 88 1.95 11.81 -28.27
N ARG A 89 1.53 13.09 -28.27
CA ARG A 89 2.44 14.23 -28.00
C ARG A 89 1.82 15.27 -27.07
N GLY A 90 2.70 16.03 -26.41
CA GLY A 90 2.33 17.20 -25.60
C GLY A 90 1.41 16.85 -24.43
N ARG A 91 0.40 17.70 -24.19
CA ARG A 91 -0.51 17.55 -23.04
C ARG A 91 -1.30 16.24 -23.06
N ARG A 92 -1.74 15.78 -24.24
CA ARG A 92 -2.51 14.52 -24.37
C ARG A 92 -1.70 13.31 -23.94
N GLN A 93 -0.44 13.25 -24.37
CA GLN A 93 0.50 12.21 -23.94
C GLN A 93 0.67 12.21 -22.42
N LEU A 94 0.94 13.37 -21.83
CA LEU A 94 1.14 13.48 -20.38
C LEU A 94 -0.08 13.03 -19.58
N VAL A 95 -1.29 13.46 -19.96
CA VAL A 95 -2.53 13.05 -19.30
C VAL A 95 -2.75 11.55 -19.44
N GLY A 96 -2.58 11.00 -20.65
CA GLY A 96 -2.70 9.56 -20.88
C GLY A 96 -1.73 8.74 -20.02
N LYS A 97 -0.47 9.19 -19.89
CA LYS A 97 0.53 8.54 -19.05
C LYS A 97 0.15 8.61 -17.56
N TRP A 98 -0.40 9.72 -17.07
CA TRP A 98 -0.90 9.80 -15.68
C TRP A 98 -2.07 8.86 -15.42
N LEU A 99 -3.05 8.80 -16.33
CA LEU A 99 -4.21 7.90 -16.19
C LEU A 99 -3.78 6.43 -16.19
N LEU A 100 -2.85 6.07 -17.08
CA LEU A 100 -2.32 4.71 -17.17
C LEU A 100 -1.44 4.36 -15.96
N LEU A 101 -0.64 5.30 -15.46
CA LEU A 101 0.11 5.09 -14.22
C LEU A 101 -0.85 4.88 -13.03
N ALA A 102 -1.91 5.67 -12.93
CA ALA A 102 -2.94 5.48 -11.91
C ALA A 102 -3.59 4.09 -12.03
N LEU A 103 -3.97 3.67 -13.25
CA LEU A 103 -4.53 2.34 -13.49
C LEU A 103 -3.56 1.21 -13.10
N ILE A 104 -2.27 1.35 -13.43
CA ILE A 104 -1.21 0.41 -13.03
C ILE A 104 -1.13 0.33 -11.51
N ILE A 105 -1.07 1.46 -10.80
CA ILE A 105 -1.01 1.48 -9.33
C ILE A 105 -2.29 0.86 -8.72
N THR A 106 -3.45 1.17 -9.28
CA THR A 106 -4.72 0.59 -8.83
C THR A 106 -4.71 -0.93 -8.99
N THR A 107 -4.26 -1.45 -10.13
CA THR A 107 -4.29 -2.90 -10.42
C THR A 107 -3.15 -3.68 -9.78
N ALA A 108 -1.98 -3.06 -9.56
CA ALA A 108 -0.80 -3.71 -8.99
C ALA A 108 -0.66 -3.55 -7.47
N VAL A 109 -1.37 -2.60 -6.86
CA VAL A 109 -1.24 -2.29 -5.42
C VAL A 109 -2.61 -2.23 -4.75
N VAL A 110 -3.47 -1.28 -5.14
CA VAL A 110 -4.72 -1.00 -4.41
C VAL A 110 -5.69 -2.17 -4.43
N LEU A 111 -5.95 -2.76 -5.60
CA LEU A 111 -6.86 -3.89 -5.74
C LEU A 111 -6.32 -5.18 -5.11
N PRO A 112 -5.02 -5.53 -5.24
CA PRO A 112 -4.42 -6.59 -4.44
C PRO A 112 -4.58 -6.40 -2.93
N THR A 113 -4.35 -5.18 -2.40
CA THR A 113 -4.61 -4.88 -0.98
C THR A 113 -6.08 -5.11 -0.64
N GLY A 114 -7.00 -4.56 -1.45
CA GLY A 114 -8.45 -4.74 -1.27
C GLY A 114 -8.89 -6.20 -1.30
N LYS A 115 -8.27 -7.02 -2.17
CA LYS A 115 -8.48 -8.48 -2.21
C LYS A 115 -8.12 -9.12 -0.88
N LEU A 116 -6.96 -8.81 -0.31
CA LEU A 116 -6.55 -9.36 0.99
C LEU A 116 -7.40 -8.86 2.16
N ILE A 117 -7.88 -7.62 2.10
CA ILE A 117 -8.87 -7.07 3.05
C ILE A 117 -10.17 -7.89 3.02
N LEU A 118 -10.70 -8.16 1.82
CA LEU A 118 -11.92 -8.96 1.66
C LEU A 118 -11.73 -10.42 2.12
N LEU A 119 -10.60 -11.03 1.77
CA LEU A 119 -10.28 -12.39 2.21
C LEU A 119 -10.17 -12.47 3.74
N ARG A 120 -9.54 -11.49 4.39
CA ARG A 120 -9.48 -11.38 5.85
C ARG A 120 -10.88 -11.31 6.46
N ALA A 121 -11.76 -10.47 5.90
CA ALA A 121 -13.12 -10.32 6.39
C ALA A 121 -13.91 -11.65 6.42
N GLY A 122 -13.66 -12.54 5.44
CA GLY A 122 -14.28 -13.87 5.38
C GLY A 122 -13.56 -14.99 6.13
N SER A 123 -12.28 -14.80 6.49
CA SER A 123 -11.40 -15.88 6.99
C SER A 123 -10.90 -15.65 8.43
N GLY A 124 -11.28 -14.55 9.05
CA GLY A 124 -10.92 -14.22 10.43
C GLY A 124 -9.85 -13.12 10.56
N PRO A 125 -9.75 -12.49 11.74
CA PRO A 125 -8.99 -11.26 11.95
C PRO A 125 -7.47 -11.41 11.82
N ALA A 126 -6.91 -12.60 11.99
CA ALA A 126 -5.47 -12.86 11.85
C ALA A 126 -5.05 -13.24 10.42
N SER A 127 -6.01 -13.50 9.53
CA SER A 127 -5.77 -14.03 8.19
C SER A 127 -5.39 -12.93 7.18
N TYR A 128 -4.53 -13.27 6.22
CA TYR A 128 -4.23 -12.43 5.04
C TYR A 128 -3.76 -11.01 5.37
N THR A 129 -3.03 -10.84 6.47
CA THR A 129 -2.58 -9.53 6.93
C THR A 129 -1.31 -9.59 7.75
N HIS A 130 -0.62 -8.46 7.81
CA HIS A 130 0.56 -8.28 8.65
C HIS A 130 0.19 -8.24 10.14
N ASP A 131 1.12 -8.70 10.97
CA ASP A 131 0.97 -8.80 12.42
C ASP A 131 0.89 -7.44 13.10
N GLY A 132 2.03 -6.76 13.28
CA GLY A 132 2.11 -5.52 14.01
C GLY A 132 1.38 -4.37 13.31
N GLY A 133 1.59 -4.23 12.01
CA GLY A 133 1.01 -3.17 11.20
C GLY A 133 -0.52 -3.23 11.08
N VAL A 134 -1.17 -4.36 11.30
CA VAL A 134 -2.64 -4.44 11.22
C VAL A 134 -3.24 -5.00 12.49
N ILE A 135 -2.96 -6.28 12.80
CA ILE A 135 -3.61 -6.99 13.91
C ILE A 135 -3.29 -6.30 15.24
N GLN A 136 -2.00 -6.06 15.51
CA GLN A 136 -1.58 -5.48 16.77
C GLN A 136 -2.04 -4.03 16.88
N THR A 137 -1.90 -3.24 15.82
CA THR A 137 -2.37 -1.84 15.77
C THR A 137 -3.87 -1.74 16.07
N GLU A 138 -4.70 -2.61 15.49
CA GLU A 138 -6.14 -2.67 15.78
C GLU A 138 -6.43 -3.03 17.24
N ALA A 139 -5.71 -3.99 17.81
CA ALA A 139 -5.83 -4.35 19.22
C ALA A 139 -5.39 -3.21 20.15
N THR A 140 -4.29 -2.53 19.82
CA THR A 140 -3.77 -1.36 20.53
C THR A 140 -4.79 -0.22 20.56
N ILE A 141 -5.50 0.03 19.45
CA ILE A 141 -6.57 1.03 19.43
C ILE A 141 -7.69 0.64 20.40
N ARG A 142 -8.07 -0.64 20.50
CA ARG A 142 -9.07 -1.08 21.48
C ARG A 142 -8.60 -0.84 22.92
N PHE A 143 -7.36 -1.20 23.24
CA PHE A 143 -6.78 -0.92 24.56
C PHE A 143 -6.82 0.58 24.88
N LEU A 144 -6.41 1.43 23.93
CA LEU A 144 -6.50 2.88 24.09
C LEU A 144 -7.94 3.33 24.42
N LEU A 145 -8.94 2.84 23.68
CA LEU A 145 -10.34 3.20 23.86
C LEU A 145 -10.93 2.66 25.18
N GLU A 146 -10.40 1.56 25.69
CA GLU A 146 -10.72 0.99 27.00
C GLU A 146 -9.99 1.69 28.17
N GLY A 147 -9.13 2.67 27.89
CA GLY A 147 -8.32 3.35 28.91
C GLY A 147 -7.13 2.52 29.41
N ARG A 148 -6.77 1.45 28.70
CA ARG A 148 -5.64 0.57 28.99
C ARG A 148 -4.38 1.06 28.29
N ASN A 149 -3.23 0.92 28.95
CA ASN A 149 -1.95 1.36 28.40
C ASN A 149 -1.36 0.29 27.47
N PRO A 150 -1.35 0.47 26.14
CA PRO A 150 -1.00 -0.61 25.22
C PRO A 150 0.45 -1.09 25.27
N TYR A 151 1.32 -0.36 25.98
CA TYR A 151 2.74 -0.66 26.15
C TYR A 151 3.04 -1.63 27.30
N VAL A 152 2.06 -1.89 28.18
CA VAL A 152 2.20 -2.84 29.30
C VAL A 152 1.21 -3.99 29.21
N GLU A 153 0.31 -3.95 28.22
CA GLU A 153 -0.72 -4.96 28.01
C GLU A 153 -0.18 -6.15 27.21
N ASP A 154 -0.74 -7.32 27.51
CA ASP A 154 -0.48 -8.56 26.78
C ASP A 154 -1.48 -8.73 25.62
N TYR A 155 -0.98 -9.13 24.46
CA TYR A 155 -1.72 -9.37 23.23
C TYR A 155 -2.07 -10.86 23.03
N THR A 156 -1.74 -11.74 23.99
CA THR A 156 -2.10 -13.17 23.99
C THR A 156 -3.60 -13.45 23.95
N GLU A 157 -4.42 -12.52 24.43
CA GLU A 157 -5.89 -12.61 24.35
C GLU A 157 -6.48 -11.87 23.14
N THR A 158 -5.65 -11.57 22.15
CA THR A 158 -6.06 -10.88 20.92
C THR A 158 -5.80 -11.77 19.70
N PRO A 159 -6.34 -11.44 18.50
CA PRO A 159 -6.01 -12.18 17.28
C PRO A 159 -4.52 -12.25 16.95
N MET A 160 -3.68 -11.39 17.56
CA MET A 160 -2.23 -11.46 17.43
C MET A 160 -1.68 -12.80 17.90
N ALA A 161 -2.35 -13.45 18.87
CA ALA A 161 -1.97 -14.75 19.40
C ALA A 161 -2.07 -15.89 18.38
N GLU A 162 -2.84 -15.71 17.30
CA GLU A 162 -2.98 -16.72 16.23
C GLU A 162 -1.93 -16.53 15.13
N TRP A 163 -1.26 -15.37 15.08
CA TRP A 163 -0.36 -15.03 14.00
C TRP A 163 1.04 -15.64 14.20
N GLY A 164 1.64 -16.13 13.12
CA GLY A 164 2.98 -16.70 13.09
C GLY A 164 3.11 -18.07 13.79
N PHE A 165 4.32 -18.63 13.70
CA PHE A 165 4.68 -19.88 14.37
C PHE A 165 4.84 -19.67 15.87
N SER A 166 4.32 -20.61 16.67
CA SER A 166 4.29 -20.55 18.14
C SER A 166 5.65 -20.22 18.76
N GLU A 167 6.74 -20.69 18.16
CA GLU A 167 8.11 -20.61 18.66
C GLU A 167 8.75 -19.23 18.46
N TYR A 168 8.19 -18.36 17.60
CA TYR A 168 8.77 -17.08 17.21
C TYR A 168 7.90 -15.86 17.55
N ARG A 169 6.88 -16.03 18.41
CA ARG A 169 5.95 -14.95 18.79
C ARG A 169 6.56 -14.02 19.84
N THR A 170 7.46 -13.13 19.42
CA THR A 170 8.13 -12.16 20.31
C THR A 170 7.32 -10.88 20.52
N ALA A 171 6.36 -10.57 19.64
CA ALA A 171 5.59 -9.33 19.64
C ALA A 171 4.27 -9.39 20.46
N LEU A 172 4.10 -10.37 21.35
CA LEU A 172 2.85 -10.53 22.11
C LEU A 172 2.79 -9.72 23.40
N TYR A 173 3.92 -9.41 24.05
CA TYR A 173 3.89 -8.93 25.43
C TYR A 173 3.96 -7.41 25.59
N HIS A 174 4.09 -6.67 24.49
CA HIS A 174 4.04 -5.22 24.47
C HIS A 174 3.84 -4.71 23.04
N TYR A 175 3.36 -3.48 22.90
CA TYR A 175 3.31 -2.81 21.60
C TYR A 175 4.69 -2.25 21.19
N PRO A 176 5.26 -2.65 20.03
CA PRO A 176 6.62 -2.28 19.66
C PRO A 176 6.73 -0.95 18.90
N TYR A 177 5.61 -0.29 18.59
CA TYR A 177 5.62 0.95 17.78
C TYR A 177 5.32 2.20 18.60
N LEU A 178 5.74 3.36 18.07
CA LEU A 178 5.54 4.64 18.75
C LEU A 178 4.09 5.13 18.60
N PRO A 179 3.63 6.03 19.50
CA PRO A 179 2.20 6.26 19.70
C PRO A 179 1.43 6.75 18.48
N TRP A 180 2.09 7.49 17.58
CA TRP A 180 1.40 8.15 16.48
C TRP A 180 0.70 7.15 15.54
N THR A 181 1.25 5.95 15.39
CA THR A 181 0.73 4.91 14.50
C THR A 181 -0.72 4.53 14.85
N PHE A 182 -1.02 4.33 16.14
CA PHE A 182 -2.39 3.97 16.57
C PHE A 182 -3.23 5.20 16.90
N LEU A 183 -2.63 6.30 17.41
CA LEU A 183 -3.37 7.53 17.71
C LEU A 183 -3.99 8.15 16.46
N PHE A 184 -3.25 8.21 15.35
CA PHE A 184 -3.79 8.71 14.08
C PHE A 184 -4.89 7.80 13.52
N SER A 185 -4.76 6.49 13.73
CA SER A 185 -5.67 5.49 13.18
C SER A 185 -6.96 5.34 13.98
N ALA A 186 -6.94 5.65 15.28
CA ALA A 186 -8.08 5.57 16.19
C ALA A 186 -9.37 6.25 15.69
N PRO A 187 -9.38 7.49 15.16
CA PRO A 187 -10.60 8.08 14.62
C PRO A 187 -11.17 7.31 13.41
N PHE A 188 -10.31 6.76 12.55
CA PHE A 188 -10.73 5.93 11.42
C PHE A 188 -11.26 4.57 11.88
N TYR A 189 -10.66 4.00 12.93
CA TYR A 189 -11.16 2.80 13.58
C TYR A 189 -12.58 3.01 14.10
N LEU A 190 -12.84 4.08 14.85
CA LEU A 190 -14.18 4.41 15.35
C LEU A 190 -15.20 4.59 14.23
N LEU A 191 -14.82 5.29 13.15
CA LEU A 191 -15.67 5.43 11.97
C LEU A 191 -15.96 4.08 11.31
N GLY A 192 -14.93 3.22 11.18
CA GLY A 192 -15.09 1.88 10.63
C GLY A 192 -16.00 1.00 11.48
N GLN A 193 -15.86 1.04 12.81
CA GLN A 193 -16.77 0.35 13.73
C GLN A 193 -18.21 0.84 13.57
N ALA A 194 -18.44 2.15 13.43
CA ALA A 194 -19.77 2.70 13.18
C ALA A 194 -20.37 2.24 11.82
N LEU A 195 -19.52 1.95 10.84
CA LEU A 195 -19.92 1.40 9.53
C LEU A 195 -19.96 -0.14 9.49
N GLY A 196 -19.64 -0.82 10.60
CA GLY A 196 -19.59 -2.27 10.72
C GLY A 196 -18.38 -2.94 10.07
N PHE A 197 -17.36 -2.16 9.66
CA PHE A 197 -16.18 -2.68 8.99
C PHE A 197 -14.95 -1.79 9.21
N TYR A 198 -13.84 -2.38 9.65
CA TYR A 198 -12.54 -1.71 9.71
C TYR A 198 -11.41 -2.65 9.29
N ASP A 199 -10.45 -2.10 8.55
CA ASP A 199 -9.16 -2.72 8.32
C ASP A 199 -8.09 -1.61 8.28
N GLN A 200 -7.03 -1.77 9.07
CA GLN A 200 -5.96 -0.77 9.19
C GLN A 200 -5.32 -0.38 7.85
N ARG A 201 -5.30 -1.29 6.87
CA ARG A 201 -4.73 -1.02 5.54
C ARG A 201 -5.48 0.07 4.78
N LEU A 202 -6.74 0.35 5.11
CA LEU A 202 -7.49 1.47 4.52
C LEU A 202 -6.85 2.81 4.87
N VAL A 203 -6.38 2.97 6.11
CA VAL A 203 -5.66 4.18 6.55
C VAL A 203 -4.32 4.29 5.81
N TYR A 204 -3.61 3.17 5.67
CA TYR A 204 -2.34 3.13 4.96
C TYR A 204 -2.47 3.46 3.47
N LEU A 205 -3.49 2.91 2.80
CA LEU A 205 -3.79 3.24 1.41
C LEU A 205 -4.18 4.72 1.25
N LEU A 206 -4.99 5.27 2.15
CA LEU A 206 -5.34 6.69 2.13
C LEU A 206 -4.09 7.57 2.21
N LEU A 207 -3.21 7.29 3.17
CA LEU A 207 -1.96 8.03 3.34
C LEU A 207 -1.05 7.87 2.11
N LEU A 208 -0.91 6.66 1.58
CA LEU A 208 -0.12 6.43 0.38
C LEU A 208 -0.68 7.19 -0.83
N ILE A 209 -1.99 7.15 -1.07
CA ILE A 209 -2.63 7.83 -2.21
C ILE A 209 -2.40 9.34 -2.12
N VAL A 210 -2.57 9.94 -0.94
CA VAL A 210 -2.32 11.37 -0.73
C VAL A 210 -0.84 11.68 -0.93
N ALA A 211 0.07 10.83 -0.41
CA ALA A 211 1.51 10.99 -0.62
C ALA A 211 1.86 10.97 -2.12
N LEU A 212 1.42 9.96 -2.86
CA LEU A 212 1.65 9.82 -4.29
C LEU A 212 1.03 10.97 -5.11
N ALA A 213 -0.12 11.51 -4.70
CA ALA A 213 -0.72 12.68 -5.35
C ALA A 213 0.09 13.96 -5.15
N LEU A 214 0.80 14.07 -4.02
CA LEU A 214 1.64 15.22 -3.67
C LEU A 214 3.07 15.10 -4.21
N THR A 215 3.58 13.88 -4.35
CA THR A 215 4.94 13.57 -4.85
C THR A 215 5.34 14.34 -6.12
N PRO A 216 4.50 14.55 -7.14
CA PRO A 216 4.91 15.26 -8.36
C PRO A 216 5.41 16.68 -8.09
N LYS A 217 5.00 17.29 -6.98
CA LYS A 217 5.47 18.63 -6.55
C LYS A 217 6.95 18.66 -6.17
N LEU A 218 7.56 17.51 -5.90
CA LEU A 218 9.00 17.38 -5.63
C LEU A 218 9.83 17.32 -6.93
N ALA A 219 9.19 17.11 -8.07
CA ALA A 219 9.88 16.94 -9.34
C ALA A 219 9.99 18.26 -10.10
N SER A 220 11.14 18.50 -10.72
CA SER A 220 11.36 19.70 -11.55
C SER A 220 10.68 19.66 -12.92
N THR A 221 10.22 18.49 -13.37
CA THR A 221 9.47 18.35 -14.62
C THR A 221 8.32 17.35 -14.45
N PRO A 222 7.21 17.47 -15.20
CA PRO A 222 6.08 16.54 -15.11
C PRO A 222 6.47 15.08 -15.34
N ARG A 223 7.46 14.85 -16.23
CA ARG A 223 7.98 13.53 -16.56
C ARG A 223 8.78 12.91 -15.41
N ARG A 224 9.59 13.71 -14.72
CA ARG A 224 10.24 13.28 -13.46
C ARG A 224 9.20 13.02 -12.37
N GLY A 225 8.10 13.76 -12.36
CA GLY A 225 6.96 13.51 -11.48
C GLY A 225 6.34 12.13 -11.69
N LEU A 226 6.07 11.74 -12.94
CA LEU A 226 5.61 10.39 -13.29
C LEU A 226 6.58 9.32 -12.80
N ALA A 227 7.87 9.49 -13.09
CA ALA A 227 8.91 8.55 -12.68
C ALA A 227 9.01 8.42 -11.15
N LEU A 228 8.90 9.52 -10.41
CA LEU A 228 8.97 9.52 -8.95
C LEU A 228 7.74 8.86 -8.32
N VAL A 229 6.55 9.10 -8.85
CA VAL A 229 5.33 8.40 -8.42
C VAL A 229 5.41 6.92 -8.71
N ALA A 230 5.89 6.53 -9.90
CA ALA A 230 6.10 5.13 -10.25
C ALA A 230 7.10 4.46 -9.29
N LEU A 231 8.23 5.12 -9.01
CA LEU A 231 9.27 4.62 -8.10
C LEU A 231 8.71 4.34 -6.71
N LEU A 232 7.93 5.27 -6.15
CA LEU A 232 7.39 5.12 -4.79
C LEU A 232 6.25 4.10 -4.73
N ALA A 233 5.35 4.10 -5.71
CA ALA A 233 4.17 3.23 -5.70
C ALA A 233 4.49 1.77 -6.05
N LEU A 234 5.48 1.55 -6.92
CA LEU A 234 5.85 0.25 -7.47
C LEU A 234 7.25 -0.17 -7.03
N ASN A 235 7.72 0.34 -5.89
CA ASN A 235 8.99 -0.08 -5.31
C ASN A 235 8.90 -1.57 -4.98
N PRO A 236 9.67 -2.46 -5.65
CA PRO A 236 9.58 -3.89 -5.42
C PRO A 236 9.91 -4.29 -3.98
N LEU A 237 10.72 -3.49 -3.27
CA LEU A 237 11.06 -3.74 -1.87
C LEU A 237 9.88 -3.51 -0.93
N MET A 238 8.98 -2.58 -1.27
CA MET A 238 7.82 -2.23 -0.44
C MET A 238 6.52 -2.86 -0.93
N ALA A 239 6.61 -3.69 -1.97
CA ALA A 239 5.45 -4.23 -2.66
C ALA A 239 4.54 -5.03 -1.71
N LEU A 240 5.15 -5.89 -0.89
CA LEU A 240 4.45 -6.65 0.13
C LEU A 240 4.09 -5.78 1.34
N ASP A 241 4.95 -4.84 1.72
CA ASP A 241 4.74 -3.96 2.85
C ASP A 241 3.39 -3.24 2.73
N VAL A 242 3.12 -2.66 1.57
CA VAL A 242 1.85 -1.94 1.33
C VAL A 242 0.67 -2.90 1.24
N ILE A 243 0.82 -4.02 0.53
CA ILE A 243 -0.30 -4.93 0.21
C ILE A 243 -0.72 -5.75 1.43
N PHE A 244 0.26 -6.22 2.19
CA PHE A 244 0.04 -7.04 3.38
C PHE A 244 -0.24 -6.18 4.63
N GLY A 245 0.15 -4.91 4.63
CA GLY A 245 -0.20 -3.95 5.68
C GLY A 245 0.88 -3.72 6.74
N GLN A 246 2.14 -3.71 6.33
CA GLN A 246 3.23 -3.20 7.17
C GLN A 246 3.08 -1.70 7.41
N ASN A 247 3.56 -1.26 8.56
CA ASN A 247 3.46 0.15 8.96
C ASN A 247 4.53 1.05 8.34
N ASP A 248 5.48 0.53 7.57
CA ASP A 248 6.54 1.30 6.91
C ASP A 248 5.98 2.35 5.93
N VAL A 249 4.87 2.02 5.25
CA VAL A 249 4.16 2.96 4.38
C VAL A 249 3.59 4.16 5.15
N PHE A 250 3.20 3.96 6.41
CA PHE A 250 2.71 5.03 7.27
C PHE A 250 3.81 6.06 7.54
N VAL A 251 5.00 5.59 7.91
CA VAL A 251 6.18 6.43 8.16
C VAL A 251 6.58 7.15 6.87
N LEU A 252 6.66 6.41 5.76
CA LEU A 252 7.02 6.96 4.45
C LEU A 252 6.10 8.10 4.03
N ALA A 253 4.78 7.96 4.24
CA ALA A 253 3.81 9.00 3.90
C ALA A 253 4.10 10.31 4.66
N TRP A 254 4.35 10.24 5.97
CA TRP A 254 4.69 11.42 6.78
C TRP A 254 6.00 12.08 6.34
N LEU A 255 7.01 11.29 5.98
CA LEU A 255 8.25 11.81 5.41
C LEU A 255 8.03 12.51 4.07
N ILE A 256 7.21 11.93 3.18
CA ILE A 256 6.86 12.56 1.89
C ILE A 256 6.11 13.88 2.13
N TYR A 257 5.15 13.92 3.05
CA TYR A 257 4.44 15.16 3.39
C TYR A 257 5.39 16.23 3.91
N SER A 258 6.33 15.83 4.78
CA SER A 258 7.36 16.74 5.29
C SER A 258 8.21 17.31 4.15
N LEU A 259 8.69 16.46 3.24
CA LEU A 259 9.51 16.87 2.10
C LEU A 259 8.75 17.78 1.13
N VAL A 260 7.47 17.48 0.85
CA VAL A 260 6.62 18.31 -0.01
C VAL A 260 6.40 19.69 0.60
N ALA A 261 6.10 19.74 1.90
CA ALA A 261 5.94 21.00 2.62
C ALA A 261 7.24 21.79 2.67
N TRP A 262 8.38 21.12 2.90
CA TRP A 262 9.70 21.77 2.89
C TRP A 262 10.04 22.34 1.51
N SER A 263 9.80 21.58 0.43
CA SER A 263 9.99 22.06 -0.94
C SER A 263 9.13 23.29 -1.23
N ALA A 264 7.86 23.27 -0.80
CA ALA A 264 6.97 24.42 -0.94
C ALA A 264 7.44 25.63 -0.13
N TRP A 265 8.00 25.42 1.08
CA TRP A 265 8.61 26.49 1.86
C TRP A 265 9.80 27.11 1.14
N ARG A 266 10.73 26.30 0.60
CA ARG A 266 11.89 26.81 -0.14
C ARG A 266 11.49 27.71 -1.31
N THR A 267 10.48 27.30 -2.07
CA THR A 267 9.95 28.10 -3.18
C THR A 267 9.28 29.37 -2.69
N ALA A 268 8.51 29.31 -1.59
CA ALA A 268 7.86 30.47 -1.01
C ALA A 268 8.87 31.48 -0.44
N GLN A 269 9.92 31.01 0.24
CA GLN A 269 10.98 31.87 0.79
C GLN A 269 11.71 32.65 -0.30
N ALA A 270 11.99 32.02 -1.45
CA ALA A 270 12.57 32.71 -2.60
C ALA A 270 11.69 33.86 -3.15
N GLN A 271 10.40 33.88 -2.78
CA GLN A 271 9.43 34.91 -3.15
C GLN A 271 9.05 35.83 -1.98
N GLY A 272 9.78 35.80 -0.85
CA GLY A 272 9.48 36.59 0.35
C GLY A 272 8.27 36.09 1.16
N GLY A 273 7.87 34.84 0.96
CA GLY A 273 6.76 34.20 1.68
C GLY A 273 7.11 33.77 3.11
N GLY A 274 6.10 33.64 3.97
CA GLY A 274 6.27 33.28 5.37
C GLY A 274 6.55 31.79 5.66
N ASN A 275 6.79 31.48 6.93
CA ASN A 275 7.26 30.16 7.41
C ASN A 275 6.18 29.07 7.55
N ARG A 276 4.95 29.27 7.05
CA ARG A 276 3.83 28.33 7.23
C ARG A 276 4.17 26.90 6.80
N PHE A 277 4.85 26.76 5.66
CA PHE A 277 5.19 25.47 5.08
C PHE A 277 6.35 24.80 5.80
N LEU A 278 7.24 25.59 6.43
CA LEU A 278 8.29 25.06 7.30
C LEU A 278 7.66 24.40 8.53
N TRP A 279 6.70 25.06 9.17
CA TRP A 279 5.98 24.48 10.32
C TRP A 279 5.27 23.17 9.96
N ILE A 280 4.56 23.13 8.83
CA ILE A 280 3.93 21.90 8.35
C ILE A 280 4.99 20.80 8.14
N SER A 281 6.13 21.13 7.54
CA SER A 281 7.22 20.18 7.33
C SER A 281 7.76 19.61 8.65
N LEU A 282 8.02 20.48 9.62
CA LEU A 282 8.53 20.09 10.95
C LEU A 282 7.52 19.22 11.71
N ILE A 283 6.23 19.57 11.66
CA ILE A 283 5.17 18.77 12.26
C ILE A 283 5.11 17.40 11.61
N CYS A 284 5.03 17.31 10.28
CA CYS A 284 5.00 16.03 9.57
C CYS A 284 6.24 15.17 9.87
N PHE A 285 7.42 15.78 9.96
CA PHE A 285 8.64 15.07 10.33
C PHE A 285 8.59 14.55 11.77
N GLY A 286 8.18 15.39 12.72
CA GLY A 286 7.99 14.97 14.12
C GLY A 286 6.97 13.83 14.26
N LEU A 287 5.89 13.86 13.47
CA LEU A 287 4.90 12.79 13.40
C LEU A 287 5.48 11.49 12.79
N ALA A 288 6.37 11.58 11.79
CA ALA A 288 7.12 10.42 11.31
C ALA A 288 7.99 9.82 12.43
N CYS A 289 8.75 10.65 13.15
CA CYS A 289 9.56 10.21 14.29
C CYS A 289 8.73 9.62 15.44
N ALA A 290 7.51 10.10 15.63
CA ALA A 290 6.57 9.59 16.63
C ALA A 290 5.83 8.31 16.20
N SER A 291 6.10 7.77 15.00
CA SER A 291 5.48 6.55 14.48
C SER A 291 6.41 5.33 14.51
N LYS A 292 7.67 5.50 14.08
CA LYS A 292 8.66 4.41 14.05
C LYS A 292 10.09 4.98 14.18
N PRO A 293 11.01 4.28 14.88
CA PRO A 293 12.40 4.73 15.01
C PRO A 293 13.14 4.88 13.68
N THR A 294 12.77 4.14 12.64
CA THR A 294 13.42 4.21 11.31
C THR A 294 13.31 5.57 10.61
N ALA A 295 12.57 6.52 11.18
CA ALA A 295 12.50 7.89 10.68
C ALA A 295 13.71 8.76 11.06
N TRP A 296 14.54 8.37 12.04
CA TRP A 296 15.68 9.15 12.55
C TRP A 296 16.89 8.28 12.93
#